data_AF-A0A8J4WEW3-F1
#
_entry.id   AF-A0A8J4WEW3-F1
#
_cell.length_a   1.000
_cell.length_b   1.000
_cell.length_c   1.000
_cell.angle_alpha   90.00
_cell.angle_beta   90.00
_cell.angle_gamma   90.00
#
_symmetry.space_group_name_H-M   'P 1'
#
loop_
_entity.id
_entity.type
_entity.pdbx_description
1 polymer ?
#
loop_
_entity_poly.entity_id
_entity_poly.type
_entity_poly.pdbx_seq_one_letter_code
_entity_poly.pdbx_strand_id
1 'polypeptide(L)'
;MYSLIFTLSSTLLQANPSSFDRIEDVADLRYSNECSVTHTLVQRFGSGQVYTYAAGQNLLAINPMVTLNIFTEAVMDLFTGAEHRRDMPPHVFSVAQLTLSRLIRSVAATQYRPIHSEVLFNANHTDPQNNHQYDAHTPCCQAICLSGRSGSGKTRASLNLLSYLLHQSNRTLAAKLQQDEHTLFSSAYRRLTTERLRAMFNMLDAFTCARIMLNTNANRAMRLFSLEFTDLTAVKHSEIGLNKPTDSPSLVVTGLTTRLLLFERTRVTERPEGEPNFHVFYYFLSGLDERSRREFFLTELNEPNLFMTSLQRPEDKEAACNHWQQLCLDAQLLGFNIDEEWMSIARLLAIIYHMGCAGYVDQPRANDSIVNGLSESAGRSIMSSFMHLESAQRAAHLLGCSVDYLTTAVFGLANETGRTASDSLRGFVQGLYQTTVDIVLMLINRCLSSDSSTTVSNEHNPSVCAQLLLCDPAGLQAPSPGSHNSSRSAQSPLATYSDLVINYANERLGHLFHETGLGLIHCRMKEPIMDSITSPGLFWLIEEAASSGSFERIHKKLNDIYQNERNSTPNRGKSRQ
;
A
#
# COMPACT_ATOMS: atom_id res chain seq x y z
N MET A 1 -7.06 22.03 51.45
CA MET A 1 -6.88 22.91 50.26
C MET A 1 -5.41 23.03 49.84
N TYR A 2 -4.44 23.11 50.76
CA TYR A 2 -3.00 23.20 50.41
C TYR A 2 -2.35 21.88 49.91
N SER A 3 -2.92 20.69 50.16
CA SER A 3 -2.35 19.43 49.65
C SER A 3 -2.81 19.05 48.23
N LEU A 4 -3.82 19.75 47.67
CA LEU A 4 -4.25 19.59 46.28
C LEU A 4 -3.36 20.38 45.30
N ILE A 5 -2.69 21.43 45.78
CA ILE A 5 -1.83 22.28 44.95
C ILE A 5 -0.46 21.64 44.72
N PHE A 6 0.06 20.85 45.67
CA PHE A 6 1.38 20.23 45.55
C PHE A 6 1.42 19.00 44.62
N THR A 7 0.29 18.36 44.36
CA THR A 7 0.17 17.28 43.35
C THR A 7 -0.10 17.81 41.94
N LEU A 8 -0.48 19.08 41.78
CA LEU A 8 -0.75 19.71 40.47
C LEU A 8 0.50 20.29 39.79
N SER A 9 1.60 20.51 40.52
CA SER A 9 2.82 21.13 40.00
C SER A 9 3.45 20.36 38.83
N SER A 10 3.44 19.03 38.87
CA SER A 10 4.04 18.18 37.82
C SER A 10 3.16 17.99 36.59
N THR A 11 1.89 18.40 36.63
CA THR A 11 0.92 18.24 35.52
C THR A 11 0.52 19.56 34.86
N LEU A 12 0.88 20.70 35.47
CA LEU A 12 0.67 22.03 34.90
C LEU A 12 1.69 22.31 33.79
N LEU A 13 1.23 22.26 32.55
CA LEU A 13 2.04 22.58 31.37
C LEU A 13 2.01 24.10 31.10
N GLN A 14 3.17 24.67 30.78
CA GLN A 14 3.30 26.10 30.48
C GLN A 14 2.58 26.43 29.16
N ALA A 15 1.71 27.44 29.18
CA ALA A 15 1.01 27.91 27.99
C ALA A 15 1.93 28.79 27.13
N ASN A 16 1.85 28.61 25.81
CA ASN A 16 2.47 29.54 24.88
C ASN A 16 1.67 30.86 24.83
N PRO A 17 2.34 32.03 24.67
CA PRO A 17 1.67 33.29 24.40
C PRO A 17 0.86 33.24 23.10
N SER A 18 -0.17 34.08 22.97
CA SER A 18 -1.06 34.13 21.80
C SER A 18 -0.36 34.52 20.49
N SER A 19 0.89 35.00 20.55
CA SER A 19 1.72 35.23 19.36
C SER A 19 2.10 33.95 18.63
N PHE A 20 2.00 32.80 19.28
CA PHE A 20 2.28 31.47 18.72
C PHE A 20 1.01 30.75 18.23
N ASP A 21 -0.15 31.41 18.30
CA ASP A 21 -1.41 30.85 17.82
C ASP A 21 -1.34 30.60 16.31
N ARG A 22 -1.82 29.41 15.90
CA ARG A 22 -1.79 28.95 14.50
C ARG A 22 -0.42 28.96 13.83
N ILE A 23 0.67 28.86 14.58
CA ILE A 23 2.02 28.77 14.00
C ILE A 23 2.12 27.68 12.93
N GLU A 24 2.86 27.95 11.86
CA GLU A 24 2.94 27.04 10.72
C GLU A 24 3.74 25.78 11.04
N ASP A 25 4.83 25.93 11.81
CA ASP A 25 5.68 24.84 12.27
C ASP A 25 5.61 24.70 13.80
N VAL A 26 5.21 23.53 14.27
CA VAL A 26 5.14 23.26 15.72
C VAL A 26 6.53 23.22 16.36
N ALA A 27 7.61 23.12 15.57
CA ALA A 27 8.99 23.22 16.06
C ALA A 27 9.34 24.64 16.57
N ASP A 28 8.62 25.66 16.10
CA ASP A 28 8.87 27.06 16.46
C ASP A 28 8.13 27.47 17.76
N LEU A 29 7.38 26.55 18.38
CA LEU A 29 6.73 26.78 19.67
C LEU A 29 7.77 27.02 20.77
N ARG A 30 7.56 28.05 21.58
CA ARG A 30 8.43 28.35 22.74
C ARG A 30 8.41 27.23 23.77
N TYR A 31 7.22 26.70 24.07
CA TYR A 31 7.02 25.55 24.94
C TYR A 31 6.46 24.39 24.14
N SER A 32 7.31 23.40 23.84
CA SER A 32 6.91 22.19 23.11
C SER A 32 6.31 21.16 24.06
N ASN A 33 5.04 21.38 24.43
CA ASN A 33 4.25 20.43 25.22
C ASN A 33 3.03 19.95 24.42
N GLU A 34 2.49 18.80 24.79
CA GLU A 34 1.38 18.15 24.09
C GLU A 34 0.16 19.06 23.98
N CYS A 35 -0.18 19.79 25.05
CA CYS A 35 -1.30 20.74 25.06
C CYS A 35 -1.11 21.88 24.06
N SER A 36 0.11 22.41 23.94
CA SER A 36 0.42 23.50 23.01
C SER A 36 0.35 23.04 21.56
N VAL A 37 0.92 21.88 21.24
CA VAL A 37 0.81 21.27 19.91
C VAL A 37 -0.65 21.02 19.56
N THR A 38 -1.41 20.41 20.47
CA THR A 38 -2.84 20.13 20.30
C THR A 38 -3.63 21.42 20.10
N HIS A 39 -3.36 22.46 20.89
CA HIS A 39 -4.00 23.77 20.77
C HIS A 39 -3.79 24.38 19.37
N THR A 40 -2.54 24.41 18.90
CA THR A 40 -2.20 24.89 17.56
C THR A 40 -2.92 24.09 16.48
N LEU A 41 -2.91 22.75 16.57
CA LEU A 41 -3.58 21.90 15.58
C LEU A 41 -5.10 22.13 15.53
N VAL A 42 -5.75 22.27 16.70
CA VAL A 42 -7.18 22.55 16.79
C VAL A 42 -7.51 23.92 16.19
N GLN A 43 -6.74 24.96 16.52
CA GLN A 43 -6.96 26.30 15.96
C GLN A 43 -6.75 26.33 14.43
N ARG A 44 -5.68 25.70 13.94
CA ARG A 44 -5.38 25.63 12.50
C ARG A 44 -6.49 24.88 11.77
N PHE A 45 -6.88 23.70 12.25
CA PHE A 45 -7.97 22.93 11.68
C PHE A 45 -9.29 23.72 11.69
N GLY A 46 -9.62 24.39 12.79
CA GLY A 46 -10.80 25.26 12.89
C GLY A 46 -10.80 26.45 11.92
N SER A 47 -9.62 26.87 11.45
CA SER A 47 -9.44 27.89 10.41
C SER A 47 -9.33 27.33 8.98
N GLY A 48 -9.54 26.03 8.78
CA GLY A 48 -9.43 25.36 7.47
C GLY A 48 -7.99 25.04 7.04
N GLN A 49 -7.00 25.23 7.92
CA GLN A 49 -5.58 24.92 7.66
C GLN A 49 -5.29 23.48 8.09
N VAL A 50 -5.44 22.54 7.15
CA VAL A 50 -5.36 21.10 7.42
C VAL A 50 -3.94 20.54 7.52
N TYR A 51 -2.95 21.31 7.04
CA TYR A 51 -1.54 20.95 7.05
C TYR A 51 -0.77 21.81 8.03
N THR A 52 0.14 21.20 8.78
CA THR A 52 1.02 21.86 9.74
C THR A 52 2.40 21.23 9.68
N TYR A 53 3.43 22.04 9.65
CA TYR A 53 4.81 21.59 9.68
C TYR A 53 5.19 21.05 11.07
N ALA A 54 6.02 20.00 11.13
CA ALA A 54 6.44 19.40 12.39
C ALA A 54 7.92 19.06 12.44
N ALA A 55 8.75 20.10 12.48
CA ALA A 55 10.21 20.03 12.46
C ALA A 55 10.80 19.35 11.20
N GLY A 56 11.96 19.86 10.77
CA GLY A 56 12.72 19.27 9.66
C GLY A 56 11.90 19.12 8.38
N GLN A 57 11.65 17.87 7.99
CA GLN A 57 11.02 17.51 6.71
C GLN A 57 9.61 16.97 6.87
N ASN A 58 9.10 16.93 8.11
CA ASN A 58 7.84 16.28 8.42
C ASN A 58 6.67 17.26 8.24
N LEU A 59 5.52 16.69 7.88
CA LEU A 59 4.25 17.39 7.70
C LEU A 59 3.15 16.60 8.42
N LEU A 60 2.43 17.26 9.31
CA LEU A 60 1.21 16.76 9.93
C LEU A 60 0.01 17.15 9.06
N ALA A 61 -0.89 16.20 8.88
CA ALA A 61 -2.12 16.39 8.11
C ALA A 61 -3.32 15.90 8.93
N ILE A 62 -4.35 16.75 9.04
CA ILE A 62 -5.64 16.39 9.64
C ILE A 62 -6.68 16.39 8.54
N ASN A 63 -7.16 15.21 8.15
CA ASN A 63 -8.12 15.06 7.07
C ASN A 63 -9.49 15.65 7.46
N PRO A 64 -10.00 16.67 6.74
CA PRO A 64 -11.29 17.29 7.05
C PRO A 64 -12.48 16.47 6.55
N MET A 65 -12.25 15.34 5.86
CA MET A 65 -13.28 14.47 5.26
C MET A 65 -14.15 15.15 4.20
N VAL A 66 -13.72 16.31 3.71
CA VAL A 66 -14.34 17.08 2.64
C VAL A 66 -13.30 17.43 1.58
N THR A 67 -13.77 17.63 0.35
CA THR A 67 -12.91 18.07 -0.74
C THR A 67 -12.54 19.54 -0.55
N LEU A 68 -11.24 19.83 -0.60
CA LEU A 68 -10.72 21.19 -0.51
C LEU A 68 -10.20 21.64 -1.88
N ASN A 69 -10.39 22.91 -2.22
CA ASN A 69 -9.93 23.53 -3.47
C ASN A 69 -8.45 23.96 -3.43
N ILE A 70 -7.62 23.28 -2.64
CA ILE A 70 -6.19 23.58 -2.45
C ILE A 70 -5.27 22.70 -3.32
N PHE A 71 -5.84 21.84 -4.16
CA PHE A 71 -5.10 20.88 -4.99
C PHE A 71 -5.16 21.19 -6.49
N THR A 72 -5.43 22.45 -6.86
CA THR A 72 -5.51 22.89 -8.25
C THR A 72 -4.13 23.13 -8.86
N GLU A 73 -4.02 23.07 -10.19
CA GLU A 73 -2.76 23.35 -10.90
C GLU A 73 -2.23 24.75 -10.61
N ALA A 74 -3.11 25.75 -10.50
CA ALA A 74 -2.73 27.11 -10.11
C ALA A 74 -2.05 27.14 -8.73
N VAL A 75 -2.49 26.32 -7.78
CA VAL A 75 -1.82 26.18 -6.48
C VAL A 75 -0.50 25.44 -6.63
N MET A 76 -0.44 24.38 -7.45
CA MET A 76 0.83 23.67 -7.72
C MET A 76 1.89 24.63 -8.26
N ASP A 77 1.51 25.55 -9.16
CA ASP A 77 2.42 26.52 -9.74
C ASP A 77 3.05 27.46 -8.70
N LEU A 78 2.34 27.79 -7.61
CA LEU A 78 2.86 28.62 -6.52
C LEU A 78 4.04 28.00 -5.77
N PHE A 79 4.16 26.67 -5.76
CA PHE A 79 5.28 25.97 -5.09
C PHE A 79 6.47 25.74 -6.04
N THR A 80 6.33 26.07 -7.33
CA THR A 80 7.35 25.79 -8.35
C THR A 80 8.65 26.51 -8.07
N GLY A 81 9.77 25.79 -8.14
CA GLY A 81 11.11 26.37 -8.02
C GLY A 81 11.52 26.76 -6.60
N ALA A 82 10.66 26.57 -5.60
CA ALA A 82 11.03 26.83 -4.22
C ALA A 82 12.07 25.81 -3.72
N GLU A 83 13.13 26.31 -3.10
CA GLU A 83 14.23 25.49 -2.58
C GLU A 83 14.17 25.30 -1.06
N HIS A 84 13.60 26.29 -0.36
CA HIS A 84 13.52 26.27 1.09
C HIS A 84 12.08 26.15 1.57
N ARG A 85 11.90 25.37 2.64
CA ARG A 85 10.61 25.18 3.29
C ARG A 85 9.98 26.49 3.74
N ARG A 86 10.80 27.46 4.17
CA ARG A 86 10.36 28.77 4.67
C ARG A 86 9.70 29.64 3.61
N ASP A 87 9.92 29.31 2.33
CA ASP A 87 9.34 30.04 1.20
C ASP A 87 7.94 29.49 0.85
N MET A 88 7.52 28.38 1.49
CA MET A 88 6.31 27.65 1.15
C MET A 88 5.43 27.43 2.39
N PRO A 89 4.13 27.75 2.34
CA PRO A 89 3.22 27.44 3.45
C PRO A 89 3.08 25.92 3.65
N PRO A 90 2.68 25.44 4.85
CA PRO A 90 2.43 24.03 5.10
C PRO A 90 1.44 23.44 4.10
N HIS A 91 1.92 22.53 3.25
CA HIS A 91 1.09 21.88 2.25
C HIS A 91 1.72 20.56 1.80
N VAL A 92 0.92 19.63 1.27
CA VAL A 92 1.44 18.38 0.70
C VAL A 92 2.38 18.63 -0.49
N PHE A 93 2.13 19.70 -1.26
CA PHE A 93 2.97 20.11 -2.38
C PHE A 93 4.34 20.63 -1.96
N SER A 94 4.48 21.23 -0.77
CA SER A 94 5.80 21.65 -0.29
C SER A 94 6.69 20.46 0.00
N VAL A 95 6.12 19.34 0.48
CA VAL A 95 6.87 18.08 0.65
C VAL A 95 7.33 17.53 -0.69
N ALA A 96 6.45 17.49 -1.70
CA ALA A 96 6.82 17.04 -3.04
C ALA A 96 7.90 17.93 -3.68
N GLN A 97 7.74 19.25 -3.59
CA GLN A 97 8.71 20.23 -4.10
C GLN A 97 10.08 20.09 -3.42
N LEU A 98 10.13 20.01 -2.09
CA LEU A 98 11.40 19.87 -1.37
C LEU A 98 12.09 18.55 -1.72
N THR A 99 11.34 17.46 -1.90
CA THR A 99 11.89 16.18 -2.35
C THR A 99 12.44 16.28 -3.77
N LEU A 100 11.72 16.93 -4.69
CA LEU A 100 12.19 17.17 -6.05
C LEU A 100 13.46 18.04 -6.08
N SER A 101 13.49 19.16 -5.35
CA SER A 101 14.67 20.04 -5.24
C SER A 101 15.87 19.33 -4.60
N ARG A 102 15.65 18.31 -3.74
CA ARG A 102 16.74 17.46 -3.25
C ARG A 102 17.23 16.47 -4.30
N LEU A 103 16.33 15.81 -5.02
CA LEU A 103 16.71 14.91 -6.11
C LEU A 103 17.53 15.66 -7.17
N ILE A 104 17.10 16.84 -7.59
CA ILE A 104 17.83 17.71 -8.54
C ILE A 104 19.24 18.00 -8.03
N ARG A 105 19.39 18.41 -6.77
CA ARG A 105 20.70 18.68 -6.16
C ARG A 105 21.58 17.44 -6.03
N SER A 106 21.00 16.29 -5.68
CA SER A 106 21.72 15.02 -5.60
C SER A 106 22.24 14.58 -6.96
N VAL A 107 21.41 14.69 -8.00
CA VAL A 107 21.80 14.37 -9.38
C VAL A 107 22.89 15.32 -9.87
N ALA A 108 22.75 16.63 -9.63
CA ALA A 108 23.79 17.61 -9.95
C ALA A 108 25.12 17.22 -9.27
N ALA A 109 25.09 16.93 -7.96
CA ALA A 109 26.29 16.55 -7.21
C ALA A 109 26.96 15.27 -7.75
N THR A 110 26.19 14.31 -8.28
CA THR A 110 26.74 13.12 -8.93
C THR A 110 27.35 13.41 -10.31
N GLN A 111 26.73 14.30 -11.10
CA GLN A 111 27.22 14.69 -12.43
C GLN A 111 28.51 15.54 -12.36
N TYR A 112 28.70 16.31 -11.29
CA TYR A 112 29.88 17.17 -11.09
C TYR A 112 31.01 16.51 -10.28
N ARG A 113 30.97 15.20 -9.98
CA ARG A 113 32.13 14.54 -9.37
C ARG A 113 33.31 14.58 -10.35
N PRO A 114 34.45 15.21 -10.00
CA PRO A 114 35.62 15.19 -10.87
C PRO A 114 36.14 13.75 -10.99
N ILE A 115 36.38 13.30 -12.22
CA ILE A 115 36.97 11.99 -12.55
C ILE A 115 38.39 11.84 -11.95
N HIS A 116 38.99 12.92 -11.46
CA HIS A 116 40.32 12.92 -10.83
C HIS A 116 40.24 13.17 -9.32
N SER A 117 39.99 12.14 -8.52
CA SER A 117 40.48 12.08 -7.13
C SER A 117 40.64 10.65 -6.56
N GLU A 118 41.03 9.66 -7.37
CA GLU A 118 41.39 8.32 -6.87
C GLU A 118 42.86 7.93 -7.08
N VAL A 119 43.74 8.88 -7.41
CA VAL A 119 45.17 8.61 -7.46
C VAL A 119 45.91 9.70 -6.69
N LEU A 120 46.10 9.46 -5.38
CA LEU A 120 47.22 9.92 -4.51
C LEU A 120 46.76 9.96 -3.05
N PHE A 121 46.59 8.81 -2.41
CA PHE A 121 46.91 8.55 -0.99
C PHE A 121 46.44 7.12 -0.66
N ASN A 122 47.23 6.13 -1.11
CA ASN A 122 47.41 4.82 -0.48
C ASN A 122 48.36 3.98 -1.35
N ALA A 123 49.59 4.46 -1.50
CA ALA A 123 50.70 3.54 -1.71
C ALA A 123 51.06 2.99 -0.32
N ASN A 124 50.96 1.67 -0.15
CA ASN A 124 51.30 0.87 1.03
C ASN A 124 50.11 0.36 1.87
N HIS A 125 49.16 -0.34 1.24
CA HIS A 125 48.62 -1.58 1.83
C HIS A 125 47.94 -2.39 0.73
N THR A 126 48.56 -3.51 0.37
CA THR A 126 48.02 -4.51 -0.54
C THR A 126 46.92 -5.31 0.16
N ASP A 127 45.66 -4.95 -0.07
CA ASP A 127 44.50 -5.82 0.19
C ASP A 127 43.67 -5.93 -1.11
N PRO A 128 43.74 -7.04 -1.86
CA PRO A 128 43.12 -7.17 -3.17
C PRO A 128 41.62 -7.54 -3.13
N GLN A 129 40.89 -7.27 -2.04
CA GLN A 129 39.48 -7.69 -1.89
C GLN A 129 38.47 -6.58 -1.59
N ASN A 130 38.85 -5.30 -1.57
CA ASN A 130 37.93 -4.20 -1.26
C ASN A 130 37.88 -3.09 -2.33
N ASN A 131 37.79 -3.50 -3.60
CA ASN A 131 37.40 -2.60 -4.69
C ASN A 131 35.88 -2.41 -4.69
N HIS A 132 35.35 -1.61 -3.75
CA HIS A 132 34.03 -0.99 -3.94
C HIS A 132 34.20 0.25 -4.82
N GLN A 133 34.42 -0.02 -6.12
CA GLN A 133 34.24 0.96 -7.18
C GLN A 133 32.77 1.37 -7.13
N TYR A 134 32.47 2.56 -6.59
CA TYR A 134 31.12 3.08 -6.57
C TYR A 134 30.70 3.31 -8.02
N ASP A 135 29.87 2.40 -8.55
CA ASP A 135 29.34 2.48 -9.90
C ASP A 135 28.70 3.85 -10.14
N ALA A 136 29.15 4.55 -11.19
CA ALA A 136 28.60 5.80 -11.70
C ALA A 136 27.13 5.67 -12.20
N HIS A 137 26.49 4.52 -11.97
CA HIS A 137 25.19 4.13 -12.50
C HIS A 137 24.10 3.93 -11.43
N THR A 138 24.37 4.18 -10.15
CA THR A 138 23.32 4.07 -9.12
C THR A 138 22.45 5.33 -9.12
N PRO A 139 21.13 5.24 -9.39
CA PRO A 139 20.25 6.42 -9.41
C PRO A 139 20.14 7.05 -8.02
N CYS A 140 19.96 8.37 -7.97
CA CYS A 140 19.71 9.09 -6.73
C CYS A 140 18.33 8.75 -6.18
N CYS A 141 18.25 8.19 -4.96
CA CYS A 141 16.99 7.74 -4.38
C CYS A 141 16.48 8.68 -3.27
N GLN A 142 15.17 8.88 -3.24
CA GLN A 142 14.44 9.47 -2.10
C GLN A 142 13.21 8.62 -1.78
N ALA A 143 12.69 8.75 -0.56
CA ALA A 143 11.46 8.08 -0.17
C ALA A 143 10.52 9.03 0.60
N ILE A 144 9.22 8.91 0.36
CA ILE A 144 8.16 9.56 1.13
C ILE A 144 7.29 8.46 1.72
N CYS A 145 7.19 8.43 3.04
CA CYS A 145 6.37 7.44 3.76
C CYS A 145 5.19 8.13 4.44
N LEU A 146 3.98 7.67 4.15
CA LEU A 146 2.76 8.15 4.81
C LEU A 146 2.47 7.27 6.02
N SER A 147 2.02 7.87 7.12
CA SER A 147 1.64 7.14 8.33
C SER A 147 0.36 7.73 8.93
N GLY A 148 -0.45 6.88 9.57
CA GLY A 148 -1.68 7.29 10.22
C GLY A 148 -2.75 6.20 10.27
N ARG A 149 -3.76 6.40 11.10
CA ARG A 149 -4.91 5.48 11.25
C ARG A 149 -5.72 5.36 9.94
N SER A 150 -6.55 4.32 9.84
CA SER A 150 -7.51 4.23 8.73
C SER A 150 -8.39 5.48 8.67
N GLY A 151 -8.64 5.99 7.46
CA GLY A 151 -9.40 7.24 7.24
C GLY A 151 -8.60 8.54 7.33
N SER A 152 -7.32 8.52 7.72
CA SER A 152 -6.51 9.74 7.88
C SER A 152 -6.15 10.48 6.56
N GLY A 153 -6.63 10.02 5.41
CA GLY A 153 -6.42 10.68 4.11
C GLY A 153 -5.10 10.33 3.40
N LYS A 154 -4.38 9.29 3.84
CA LYS A 154 -3.09 8.86 3.25
C LYS A 154 -3.16 8.69 1.73
N THR A 155 -4.07 7.86 1.25
CA THR A 155 -4.21 7.56 -0.19
C THR A 155 -4.51 8.80 -1.03
N ARG A 156 -5.29 9.76 -0.50
CA ARG A 156 -5.53 11.04 -1.19
C ARG A 156 -4.27 11.91 -1.19
N ALA A 157 -3.51 11.93 -0.10
CA ALA A 157 -2.22 12.61 -0.06
C ALA A 157 -1.24 11.99 -1.07
N SER A 158 -1.20 10.66 -1.22
CA SER A 158 -0.39 9.96 -2.23
C SER A 158 -0.70 10.45 -3.64
N LEU A 159 -1.98 10.48 -4.00
CA LEU A 159 -2.43 10.97 -5.30
C LEU A 159 -2.02 12.43 -5.53
N ASN A 160 -2.20 13.29 -4.52
CA ASN A 160 -1.82 14.71 -4.61
C ASN A 160 -0.30 14.90 -4.77
N LEU A 161 0.52 14.12 -4.06
CA LEU A 161 1.99 14.13 -4.19
C LEU A 161 2.42 13.76 -5.60
N LEU A 162 1.91 12.63 -6.12
CA LEU A 162 2.24 12.17 -7.47
C LEU A 162 1.72 13.12 -8.54
N SER A 163 0.52 13.68 -8.38
CA SER A 163 -0.04 14.67 -9.31
C SER A 163 0.86 15.91 -9.41
N TYR A 164 1.38 16.40 -8.28
CA TYR A 164 2.30 17.54 -8.27
C TYR A 164 3.60 17.23 -9.01
N LEU A 165 4.20 16.07 -8.78
CA LEU A 165 5.46 15.68 -9.42
C LEU A 165 5.29 15.51 -10.94
N LEU A 166 4.17 14.91 -11.37
CA LEU A 166 3.82 14.82 -12.79
C LEU A 166 3.57 16.20 -13.40
N HIS A 167 2.89 17.11 -12.70
CA HIS A 167 2.68 18.49 -13.15
C HIS A 167 4.01 19.21 -13.40
N GLN A 168 4.94 19.14 -12.45
CA GLN A 168 6.26 19.77 -12.60
C GLN A 168 7.10 19.15 -13.72
N SER A 169 7.02 17.83 -13.88
CA SER A 169 7.64 17.11 -15.00
C SER A 169 7.09 17.57 -16.35
N ASN A 170 5.76 17.63 -16.50
CA ASN A 170 5.09 18.07 -17.72
C ASN A 170 5.37 19.54 -18.06
N ARG A 171 5.45 20.39 -17.05
CA ARG A 171 5.87 21.79 -17.20
C ARG A 171 7.29 21.91 -17.75
N THR A 172 8.22 21.10 -17.21
CA THR A 172 9.62 21.08 -17.64
C THR A 172 9.74 20.59 -19.09
N LEU A 173 8.99 19.56 -19.45
CA LEU A 173 8.88 19.08 -20.84
C LEU A 173 8.34 20.15 -21.78
N ALA A 174 7.23 20.81 -21.42
CA ALA A 174 6.61 21.83 -22.25
C ALA A 174 7.54 23.04 -22.49
N ALA A 175 8.26 23.49 -21.46
CA ALA A 175 9.22 24.58 -21.57
C ALA A 175 10.38 24.25 -22.53
N LYS A 176 10.84 22.99 -22.55
CA LYS A 176 11.92 22.55 -23.44
C LYS A 176 11.44 22.26 -24.87
N LEU A 177 10.20 21.81 -25.05
CA LEU A 177 9.59 21.58 -26.37
C LEU A 177 9.35 22.87 -27.16
N GLN A 178 9.12 24.00 -26.48
CA GLN A 178 9.02 25.31 -27.15
C GLN A 178 10.36 25.81 -27.70
N GLN A 179 11.48 25.20 -27.30
CA GLN A 179 12.82 25.58 -27.71
C GLN A 179 13.36 24.74 -28.89
N ASP A 180 12.86 23.52 -29.12
CA ASP A 180 13.33 22.60 -30.16
C ASP A 180 12.17 22.04 -31.02
N GLU A 181 12.21 22.29 -32.34
CA GLU A 181 11.17 21.86 -33.30
C GLU A 181 11.19 20.35 -33.66
N HIS A 182 12.20 19.56 -33.25
CA HIS A 182 12.32 18.16 -33.67
C HIS A 182 11.66 17.16 -32.68
N THR A 183 10.49 16.68 -33.09
CA THR A 183 9.52 15.87 -32.35
C THR A 183 9.75 14.35 -32.44
N LEU A 184 10.51 13.78 -31.49
CA LEU A 184 10.50 12.33 -31.19
C LEU A 184 10.26 12.04 -29.68
N PHE A 185 10.50 13.02 -28.81
CA PHE A 185 10.29 12.90 -27.37
C PHE A 185 8.83 13.05 -26.91
N SER A 186 7.86 13.32 -27.79
CA SER A 186 6.48 13.62 -27.35
C SER A 186 5.63 12.38 -27.01
N SER A 187 5.92 11.20 -27.56
CA SER A 187 5.02 10.03 -27.43
C SER A 187 5.27 9.19 -26.18
N ALA A 188 6.54 9.02 -25.76
CA ALA A 188 6.90 8.27 -24.56
C ALA A 188 6.44 8.97 -23.27
N TYR A 189 6.60 10.30 -23.20
CA TYR A 189 6.29 11.10 -22.01
C TYR A 189 4.81 11.50 -21.91
N ARG A 190 4.01 11.29 -22.95
CA ARG A 190 2.54 11.51 -22.94
C ARG A 190 1.75 10.40 -22.23
N ARG A 191 2.39 9.28 -21.87
CA ARG A 191 1.69 8.15 -21.22
C ARG A 191 1.34 8.40 -19.76
N LEU A 192 2.03 9.30 -19.08
CA LEU A 192 1.81 9.60 -17.66
C LEU A 192 1.11 10.95 -17.50
N THR A 193 -0.22 10.94 -17.61
CA THR A 193 -1.05 12.12 -17.36
C THR A 193 -1.73 12.05 -16.00
N THR A 194 -2.18 13.20 -15.48
CA THR A 194 -2.90 13.28 -14.21
C THR A 194 -4.21 12.48 -14.26
N GLU A 195 -4.88 12.43 -15.41
CA GLU A 195 -6.11 11.65 -15.62
C GLU A 195 -5.82 10.14 -15.56
N ARG A 196 -4.75 9.67 -16.22
CA ARG A 196 -4.32 8.27 -16.16
C ARG A 196 -3.88 7.87 -14.76
N LEU A 197 -3.22 8.78 -14.03
CA LEU A 197 -2.90 8.58 -12.62
C LEU A 197 -4.17 8.42 -11.77
N ARG A 198 -5.18 9.27 -11.97
CA ARG A 198 -6.47 9.16 -11.26
C ARG A 198 -7.20 7.85 -11.59
N ALA A 199 -7.24 7.46 -12.87
CA ALA A 199 -7.79 6.19 -13.31
C ALA A 199 -7.12 5.00 -12.62
N MET A 200 -5.79 5.00 -12.54
CA MET A 200 -5.04 3.98 -11.79
C MET A 200 -5.48 3.91 -10.31
N PHE A 201 -5.59 5.05 -9.62
CA PHE A 201 -6.04 5.06 -8.21
C PHE A 201 -7.47 4.53 -8.06
N ASN A 202 -8.38 4.88 -8.96
CA ASN A 202 -9.76 4.36 -8.96
C ASN A 202 -9.78 2.83 -9.13
N MET A 203 -8.96 2.30 -10.03
CA MET A 203 -8.83 0.85 -10.21
C MET A 203 -8.28 0.17 -8.94
N LEU A 204 -7.20 0.71 -8.37
CA LEU A 204 -6.64 0.17 -7.13
C LEU A 204 -7.67 0.20 -5.99
N ASP A 205 -8.42 1.29 -5.85
CA ASP A 205 -9.46 1.41 -4.83
C ASP A 205 -10.58 0.38 -5.04
N ALA A 206 -11.04 0.16 -6.27
CA ALA A 206 -12.08 -0.83 -6.53
C ALA A 206 -11.68 -2.25 -6.10
N PHE A 207 -10.44 -2.67 -6.36
CA PHE A 207 -9.95 -4.02 -6.10
C PHE A 207 -9.35 -4.23 -4.71
N THR A 208 -8.82 -3.18 -4.07
CA THR A 208 -8.06 -3.31 -2.80
C THR A 208 -8.71 -2.62 -1.62
N CYS A 209 -9.75 -1.80 -1.83
CA CYS A 209 -10.48 -1.16 -0.75
C CYS A 209 -11.81 -1.87 -0.45
N ALA A 210 -12.18 -1.79 0.82
CA ALA A 210 -13.49 -2.21 1.30
C ALA A 210 -14.04 -1.18 2.30
N ARG A 211 -15.37 -1.20 2.49
CA ARG A 211 -16.02 -0.44 3.54
C ARG A 211 -15.84 -1.17 4.88
N ILE A 212 -15.32 -0.45 5.86
CA ILE A 212 -15.21 -0.87 7.26
C ILE A 212 -16.02 0.08 8.15
N MET A 213 -16.25 -0.29 9.41
CA MET A 213 -17.08 0.49 10.34
C MET A 213 -16.73 1.99 10.44
N LEU A 214 -15.43 2.34 10.41
CA LEU A 214 -14.95 3.71 10.59
C LEU A 214 -14.57 4.42 9.28
N ASN A 215 -14.53 3.71 8.15
CA ASN A 215 -14.06 4.24 6.88
C ASN A 215 -14.74 3.54 5.70
N THR A 216 -15.36 4.32 4.82
CA THR A 216 -16.12 3.79 3.68
C THR A 216 -15.26 3.29 2.53
N ASN A 217 -14.00 3.71 2.43
CA ASN A 217 -13.06 3.33 1.39
C ASN A 217 -11.70 3.03 2.02
N ALA A 218 -11.62 1.94 2.80
CA ALA A 218 -10.40 1.57 3.52
C ALA A 218 -9.49 0.71 2.65
N ASN A 219 -8.32 1.25 2.32
CA ASN A 219 -7.24 0.51 1.66
C ASN A 219 -6.75 -0.66 2.54
N ARG A 220 -6.78 -1.89 1.99
CA ARG A 220 -6.37 -3.14 2.66
C ARG A 220 -5.07 -3.73 2.10
N ALA A 221 -4.24 -2.89 1.45
CA ALA A 221 -2.91 -3.25 0.95
C ALA A 221 -1.89 -2.15 1.25
N MET A 222 -0.61 -2.51 1.37
CA MET A 222 0.47 -1.54 1.28
C MET A 222 0.76 -1.25 -0.19
N ARG A 223 0.56 0.00 -0.61
CA ARG A 223 0.82 0.44 -1.98
C ARG A 223 2.18 1.13 -2.05
N LEU A 224 3.03 0.68 -2.95
CA LEU A 224 4.33 1.28 -3.24
C LEU A 224 4.33 1.82 -4.65
N PHE A 225 4.62 3.11 -4.79
CA PHE A 225 4.76 3.79 -6.08
C PHE A 225 6.23 4.15 -6.28
N SER A 226 6.83 3.59 -7.32
CA SER A 226 8.20 3.90 -7.74
C SER A 226 8.14 4.81 -8.95
N LEU A 227 8.55 6.06 -8.76
CA LEU A 227 8.62 7.07 -9.81
C LEU A 227 10.07 7.20 -10.29
N GLU A 228 10.29 7.06 -11.58
CA GLU A 228 11.60 7.09 -12.22
C GLU A 228 11.79 8.41 -12.96
N PHE A 229 12.98 9.00 -12.83
CA PHE A 229 13.34 10.28 -13.42
C PHE A 229 14.57 10.18 -14.30
N THR A 230 14.51 10.89 -15.42
CA THR A 230 15.63 11.12 -16.33
C THR A 230 15.96 12.60 -16.37
N ASP A 231 17.24 12.92 -16.55
CA ASP A 231 17.69 14.28 -16.80
C ASP A 231 17.67 14.59 -18.31
N LEU A 232 16.82 15.52 -18.73
CA LEU A 232 16.75 15.96 -20.13
C LEU A 232 18.02 16.68 -20.59
N THR A 233 18.76 17.35 -19.69
CA THR A 233 19.98 18.07 -20.09
C THR A 233 21.09 17.09 -20.47
N ALA A 234 21.27 16.01 -19.71
CA ALA A 234 22.23 14.96 -20.01
C ALA A 234 21.99 14.29 -21.37
N VAL A 235 20.73 14.04 -21.76
CA VAL A 235 20.38 13.41 -23.04
C VAL A 235 20.84 14.25 -24.23
N LYS A 236 20.58 15.57 -24.21
CA LYS A 236 21.04 16.49 -25.28
C LYS A 236 22.56 16.61 -25.35
N HIS A 237 23.24 16.61 -24.20
CA HIS A 237 24.71 16.67 -24.18
C HIS A 237 25.35 15.40 -24.74
N SER A 238 24.74 14.23 -24.52
CA SER A 238 25.16 12.96 -25.13
C SER A 238 25.07 13.00 -26.66
N GLU A 239 24.02 13.63 -27.21
CA GLU A 239 23.81 13.76 -28.66
C GLU A 239 24.76 14.78 -29.33
N ILE A 240 25.15 15.85 -28.61
CA ILE A 240 25.95 16.96 -29.17
C ILE A 240 27.46 16.83 -28.83
N GLY A 241 27.86 15.88 -27.98
CA GLY A 241 29.28 15.64 -27.64
C GLY A 241 29.94 16.76 -26.82
N LEU A 242 29.15 17.61 -26.16
CA LEU A 242 29.62 18.73 -25.34
C LEU A 242 29.80 18.32 -23.88
N ASN A 243 31.05 18.23 -23.43
CA ASN A 243 31.41 17.95 -22.03
C ASN A 243 31.50 19.25 -21.21
N LYS A 244 30.36 19.69 -20.67
CA LYS A 244 30.18 20.32 -19.33
C LYS A 244 28.76 20.91 -19.21
N PRO A 245 27.91 20.46 -18.28
CA PRO A 245 26.64 21.13 -18.00
C PRO A 245 26.92 22.39 -17.17
N THR A 246 26.57 23.57 -17.67
CA THR A 246 26.51 24.82 -16.86
C THR A 246 25.14 25.02 -16.22
N ASP A 247 24.14 24.26 -16.66
CA ASP A 247 22.74 24.41 -16.26
C ASP A 247 22.34 23.35 -15.23
N SER A 248 21.39 23.70 -14.37
CA SER A 248 20.82 22.78 -13.39
C SER A 248 20.10 21.61 -14.08
N PRO A 249 20.20 20.36 -13.55
CA PRO A 249 19.58 19.20 -14.19
C PRO A 249 18.06 19.35 -14.23
N SER A 250 17.47 18.98 -15.37
CA SER A 250 16.04 19.11 -15.64
C SER A 250 15.39 17.74 -15.58
N LEU A 251 14.95 17.35 -14.39
CA LEU A 251 14.35 16.04 -14.13
C LEU A 251 12.94 15.94 -14.69
N VAL A 252 12.70 14.84 -15.42
CA VAL A 252 11.40 14.50 -15.99
C VAL A 252 11.07 13.06 -15.64
N VAL A 253 9.82 12.82 -15.29
CA VAL A 253 9.28 11.50 -14.99
C VAL A 253 9.21 10.68 -16.28
N THR A 254 9.85 9.51 -16.27
CA THR A 254 9.84 8.56 -17.39
C THR A 254 8.94 7.37 -17.15
N GLY A 255 8.77 6.97 -15.89
CA GLY A 255 8.03 5.77 -15.53
C GLY A 255 7.40 5.86 -14.14
N LEU A 256 6.28 5.17 -13.99
CA LEU A 256 5.63 4.91 -12.71
C LEU A 256 5.35 3.42 -12.60
N THR A 257 5.94 2.77 -11.60
CA THR A 257 5.68 1.36 -11.27
C THR A 257 4.94 1.26 -9.95
N THR A 258 3.81 0.55 -9.94
CA THR A 258 3.00 0.29 -8.75
C THR A 258 3.20 -1.15 -8.27
N ARG A 259 3.46 -1.33 -6.97
CA ARG A 259 3.52 -2.64 -6.31
C ARG A 259 2.56 -2.69 -5.14
N LEU A 260 1.91 -3.84 -4.94
CA LEU A 260 1.13 -4.12 -3.74
C LEU A 260 1.87 -5.12 -2.86
N LEU A 261 1.96 -4.81 -1.58
CA LEU A 261 2.48 -5.70 -0.55
C LEU A 261 1.43 -5.88 0.55
N LEU A 262 1.53 -6.98 1.30
CA LEU A 262 0.68 -7.24 2.47
C LEU A 262 -0.83 -7.09 2.18
N PHE A 263 -1.27 -7.57 1.03
CA PHE A 263 -2.67 -7.51 0.64
C PHE A 263 -3.53 -8.48 1.47
N GLU A 264 -4.59 -7.98 2.11
CA GLU A 264 -5.54 -8.77 2.87
C GLU A 264 -6.49 -9.56 1.94
N ARG A 265 -5.93 -10.51 1.19
CA ARG A 265 -6.69 -11.38 0.29
C ARG A 265 -7.71 -12.24 1.03
N THR A 266 -7.51 -12.53 2.32
CA THR A 266 -8.44 -13.34 3.14
C THR A 266 -9.83 -12.73 3.22
N ARG A 267 -9.94 -11.40 3.14
CA ARG A 267 -11.23 -10.67 3.18
C ARG A 267 -12.20 -11.08 2.09
N VAL A 268 -11.70 -11.58 0.95
CA VAL A 268 -12.58 -12.03 -0.14
C VAL A 268 -13.48 -13.19 0.28
N THR A 269 -13.06 -14.00 1.25
CA THR A 269 -13.84 -15.15 1.74
C THR A 269 -14.24 -15.01 3.20
N GLU A 270 -13.47 -14.28 4.00
CA GLU A 270 -13.65 -14.13 5.44
C GLU A 270 -13.76 -12.65 5.79
N ARG A 271 -14.99 -12.18 5.98
CA ARG A 271 -15.27 -10.78 6.31
C ARG A 271 -15.86 -10.66 7.72
N PRO A 272 -15.55 -9.59 8.46
CA PRO A 272 -16.24 -9.28 9.70
C PRO A 272 -17.76 -9.18 9.48
N GLU A 273 -18.55 -9.57 10.49
CA GLU A 273 -20.00 -9.45 10.42
C GLU A 273 -20.43 -8.00 10.15
N GLY A 274 -21.35 -7.83 9.21
CA GLY A 274 -21.88 -6.52 8.82
C GLY A 274 -21.00 -5.72 7.85
N GLU A 275 -19.76 -6.12 7.58
CA GLU A 275 -18.91 -5.45 6.59
C GLU A 275 -19.06 -6.07 5.19
N PRO A 276 -19.16 -5.29 4.11
CA PRO A 276 -19.19 -5.81 2.74
C PRO A 276 -17.81 -6.32 2.29
N ASN A 277 -17.81 -7.00 1.14
CA ASN A 277 -16.59 -7.43 0.46
C ASN A 277 -15.91 -6.24 -0.28
N PHE A 278 -14.86 -6.50 -1.05
CA PHE A 278 -14.20 -5.49 -1.90
C PHE A 278 -15.20 -4.84 -2.87
N HIS A 279 -15.00 -3.55 -3.15
CA HIS A 279 -15.94 -2.74 -3.90
C HIS A 279 -16.22 -3.28 -5.31
N VAL A 280 -15.19 -3.82 -5.99
CA VAL A 280 -15.29 -4.32 -7.36
C VAL A 280 -16.41 -5.34 -7.54
N PHE A 281 -16.66 -6.21 -6.54
CA PHE A 281 -17.72 -7.22 -6.63
C PHE A 281 -19.12 -6.60 -6.77
N TYR A 282 -19.34 -5.47 -6.12
CA TYR A 282 -20.62 -4.77 -6.20
C TYR A 282 -20.76 -3.96 -7.48
N TYR A 283 -19.64 -3.38 -7.93
CA TYR A 283 -19.58 -2.58 -9.14
C TYR A 283 -19.91 -3.44 -10.35
N PHE A 284 -19.19 -4.56 -10.56
CA PHE A 284 -19.41 -5.39 -11.75
C PHE A 284 -20.79 -6.05 -11.76
N LEU A 285 -21.27 -6.58 -10.62
CA LEU A 285 -22.60 -7.19 -10.54
C LEU A 285 -23.73 -6.20 -10.86
N SER A 286 -23.54 -4.92 -10.58
CA SER A 286 -24.53 -3.88 -10.85
C SER A 286 -24.38 -3.28 -12.25
N GLY A 287 -23.16 -3.18 -12.76
CA GLY A 287 -22.84 -2.43 -13.99
C GLY A 287 -22.59 -3.26 -15.26
N LEU A 288 -22.48 -4.58 -15.19
CA LEU A 288 -22.34 -5.42 -16.39
C LEU A 288 -23.53 -5.23 -17.36
N ASP A 289 -23.21 -5.15 -18.65
CA ASP A 289 -24.18 -5.10 -19.73
C ASP A 289 -24.88 -6.46 -19.91
N GLU A 290 -26.02 -6.46 -20.60
CA GLU A 290 -26.86 -7.65 -20.73
C GLU A 290 -26.17 -8.80 -21.48
N ARG A 291 -25.33 -8.50 -22.48
CA ARG A 291 -24.60 -9.51 -23.24
C ARG A 291 -23.58 -10.20 -22.33
N SER A 292 -22.76 -9.44 -21.63
CA SER A 292 -21.77 -9.99 -20.69
C SER A 292 -22.43 -10.74 -19.53
N ARG A 293 -23.59 -10.27 -19.03
CA ARG A 293 -24.36 -11.00 -18.00
C ARG A 293 -24.79 -12.39 -18.48
N ARG A 294 -25.24 -12.52 -19.73
CA ARG A 294 -25.61 -13.82 -20.31
C ARG A 294 -24.38 -14.71 -20.49
N GLU A 295 -23.27 -14.16 -20.99
CA GLU A 295 -22.01 -14.90 -21.15
C GLU A 295 -21.47 -15.43 -19.81
N PHE A 296 -21.60 -14.65 -18.74
CA PHE A 296 -21.09 -15.01 -17.42
C PHE A 296 -22.11 -15.73 -16.52
N PHE A 297 -23.30 -16.07 -17.03
CA PHE A 297 -24.39 -16.70 -16.28
C PHE A 297 -24.84 -15.89 -15.03
N LEU A 298 -24.90 -14.56 -15.14
CA LEU A 298 -25.25 -13.62 -14.07
C LEU A 298 -26.62 -12.93 -14.29
N THR A 299 -27.53 -13.60 -14.99
CA THR A 299 -28.88 -13.09 -15.25
C THR A 299 -29.79 -13.19 -14.03
N GLU A 300 -29.65 -14.28 -13.25
CA GLU A 300 -30.44 -14.53 -12.05
C GLU A 300 -29.51 -14.60 -10.83
N LEU A 301 -29.65 -13.66 -9.90
CA LEU A 301 -28.80 -13.53 -8.70
C LEU A 301 -29.56 -13.94 -7.42
N ASN A 302 -30.38 -14.99 -7.53
CA ASN A 302 -31.28 -15.44 -6.45
C ASN A 302 -30.60 -16.38 -5.45
N GLU A 303 -29.45 -16.95 -5.81
CA GLU A 303 -28.71 -17.87 -4.98
C GLU A 303 -27.97 -17.14 -3.83
N PRO A 304 -28.01 -17.67 -2.60
CA PRO A 304 -27.22 -17.11 -1.50
C PRO A 304 -25.73 -17.32 -1.78
N ASN A 305 -24.93 -16.28 -1.54
CA ASN A 305 -23.49 -16.33 -1.74
C ASN A 305 -22.76 -16.34 -0.38
N LEU A 306 -21.84 -17.27 -0.17
CA LEU A 306 -21.09 -17.40 1.08
C LEU A 306 -20.17 -16.20 1.36
N PHE A 307 -19.65 -15.56 0.31
CA PHE A 307 -18.58 -14.57 0.41
C PHE A 307 -19.09 -13.14 0.40
N MET A 308 -20.31 -12.90 -0.08
CA MET A 308 -20.86 -11.56 -0.17
C MET A 308 -22.37 -11.52 0.01
N THR A 309 -22.87 -10.41 0.53
CA THR A 309 -24.30 -10.11 0.57
C THR A 309 -24.63 -9.09 -0.52
N SER A 310 -25.57 -9.41 -1.40
CA SER A 310 -26.02 -8.53 -2.48
C SER A 310 -26.58 -7.20 -1.94
N LEU A 311 -26.35 -6.12 -2.69
CA LEU A 311 -26.93 -4.81 -2.38
C LEU A 311 -28.46 -4.89 -2.44
N GLN A 312 -29.13 -4.33 -1.43
CA GLN A 312 -30.60 -4.33 -1.37
C GLN A 312 -31.18 -3.00 -1.82
N ARG A 313 -30.55 -1.87 -1.46
CA ARG A 313 -31.05 -0.53 -1.76
C ARG A 313 -30.84 -0.20 -3.24
N PRO A 314 -31.85 0.35 -3.95
CA PRO A 314 -31.72 0.72 -5.36
C PRO A 314 -30.68 1.81 -5.57
N GLU A 315 -30.60 2.79 -4.66
CA GLU A 315 -29.60 3.87 -4.69
C GLU A 315 -28.16 3.33 -4.66
N ASP A 316 -27.89 2.32 -3.82
CA ASP A 316 -26.57 1.69 -3.75
C ASP A 316 -26.23 0.93 -5.04
N LYS A 317 -27.23 0.27 -5.66
CA LYS A 317 -27.06 -0.44 -6.93
C LYS A 317 -26.77 0.53 -8.08
N GLU A 318 -27.49 1.64 -8.13
CA GLU A 318 -27.25 2.70 -9.12
C GLU A 318 -25.86 3.32 -8.95
N ALA A 319 -25.47 3.65 -7.71
CA ALA A 319 -24.14 4.13 -7.41
C ALA A 319 -23.07 3.10 -7.85
N ALA A 320 -23.24 1.82 -7.53
CA ALA A 320 -22.32 0.76 -7.94
C ALA A 320 -22.24 0.61 -9.47
N CYS A 321 -23.36 0.75 -10.18
CA CYS A 321 -23.41 0.77 -11.64
C CYS A 321 -22.57 1.93 -12.21
N ASN A 322 -22.74 3.14 -11.68
CA ASN A 322 -21.97 4.31 -12.11
C ASN A 322 -20.46 4.12 -11.87
N HIS A 323 -20.07 3.52 -10.74
CA HIS A 323 -18.66 3.21 -10.47
C HIS A 323 -18.09 2.18 -11.47
N TRP A 324 -18.86 1.17 -11.87
CA TRP A 324 -18.42 0.23 -12.90
C TRP A 324 -18.25 0.89 -14.26
N GLN A 325 -19.18 1.75 -14.66
CA GLN A 325 -19.05 2.52 -15.90
C GLN A 325 -17.80 3.40 -15.88
N GLN A 326 -17.52 4.06 -14.75
CA GLN A 326 -16.28 4.81 -14.57
C GLN A 326 -15.04 3.91 -14.68
N LEU A 327 -15.05 2.71 -14.11
CA LEU A 327 -13.94 1.76 -14.26
C LEU A 327 -13.72 1.33 -15.71
N CYS A 328 -14.78 1.15 -16.49
CA CYS A 328 -14.65 0.86 -17.92
C CYS A 328 -13.99 2.03 -18.67
N LEU A 329 -14.39 3.27 -18.36
CA LEU A 329 -13.75 4.47 -18.92
C LEU A 329 -12.28 4.60 -18.48
N ASP A 330 -11.99 4.32 -17.21
CA ASP A 330 -10.65 4.35 -16.64
C ASP A 330 -9.75 3.28 -17.29
N ALA A 331 -10.27 2.07 -17.54
CA ALA A 331 -9.57 1.00 -18.25
C ALA A 331 -9.26 1.41 -19.71
N GLN A 332 -10.22 2.02 -20.42
CA GLN A 332 -9.98 2.57 -21.76
C GLN A 332 -8.94 3.68 -21.74
N LEU A 333 -9.04 4.59 -20.76
CA LEU A 333 -8.11 5.70 -20.59
C LEU A 333 -6.68 5.23 -20.29
N LEU A 334 -6.51 4.13 -19.55
CA LEU A 334 -5.21 3.48 -19.32
C LEU A 334 -4.72 2.70 -20.56
N GLY A 335 -5.62 2.32 -21.46
CA GLY A 335 -5.29 1.62 -22.70
C GLY A 335 -5.40 0.10 -22.58
N PHE A 336 -6.31 -0.39 -21.75
CA PHE A 336 -6.64 -1.82 -21.68
C PHE A 336 -7.49 -2.21 -22.89
N ASN A 337 -7.29 -3.42 -23.39
CA ASN A 337 -8.24 -4.00 -24.33
C ASN A 337 -9.52 -4.39 -23.57
N ILE A 338 -10.62 -3.71 -23.87
CA ILE A 338 -11.87 -3.91 -23.16
C ILE A 338 -12.47 -5.28 -23.44
N ASP A 339 -12.46 -5.72 -24.70
CA ASP A 339 -13.12 -6.96 -25.10
C ASP A 339 -12.35 -8.21 -24.64
N GLU A 340 -11.01 -8.12 -24.53
CA GLU A 340 -10.16 -9.25 -24.13
C GLU A 340 -9.68 -9.14 -22.68
N GLU A 341 -8.85 -8.14 -22.36
CA GLU A 341 -8.18 -8.04 -21.06
C GLU A 341 -9.18 -7.70 -19.94
N TRP A 342 -10.02 -6.69 -20.14
CA TRP A 342 -10.97 -6.24 -19.12
C TRP A 342 -12.09 -7.26 -18.89
N MET A 343 -12.65 -7.83 -19.95
CA MET A 343 -13.66 -8.89 -19.82
C MET A 343 -13.08 -10.19 -19.24
N SER A 344 -11.80 -10.49 -19.44
CA SER A 344 -11.15 -11.61 -18.74
C SER A 344 -11.09 -11.38 -17.22
N ILE A 345 -10.82 -10.15 -16.78
CA ILE A 345 -10.89 -9.79 -15.36
C ILE A 345 -12.34 -9.93 -14.83
N ALA A 346 -13.33 -9.45 -15.59
CA ALA A 346 -14.75 -9.62 -15.24
C ALA A 346 -15.16 -11.10 -15.16
N ARG A 347 -14.64 -11.95 -16.06
CA ARG A 347 -14.85 -13.41 -16.05
C ARG A 347 -14.28 -14.05 -14.77
N LEU A 348 -13.08 -13.65 -14.33
CA LEU A 348 -12.50 -14.12 -13.07
C LEU A 348 -13.35 -13.73 -11.85
N LEU A 349 -13.88 -12.51 -11.83
CA LEU A 349 -14.80 -12.07 -10.78
C LEU A 349 -16.11 -12.87 -10.79
N ALA A 350 -16.65 -13.19 -11.96
CA ALA A 350 -17.83 -14.04 -12.12
C ALA A 350 -17.57 -15.47 -11.61
N ILE A 351 -16.39 -16.04 -11.89
CA ILE A 351 -15.98 -17.35 -11.36
C ILE A 351 -15.98 -17.31 -9.83
N ILE A 352 -15.35 -16.30 -9.21
CA ILE A 352 -15.32 -16.15 -7.75
C ILE A 352 -16.75 -16.04 -7.17
N TYR A 353 -17.63 -15.29 -7.84
CA TYR A 353 -19.03 -15.19 -7.46
C TYR A 353 -19.72 -16.56 -7.48
N HIS A 354 -19.62 -17.30 -8.59
CA HIS A 354 -20.22 -18.64 -8.73
C HIS A 354 -19.64 -19.64 -7.73
N MET A 355 -18.36 -19.56 -7.40
CA MET A 355 -17.76 -20.39 -6.34
C MET A 355 -18.35 -20.09 -4.95
N GLY A 356 -18.71 -18.82 -4.69
CA GLY A 356 -19.41 -18.43 -3.47
C GLY A 356 -20.85 -18.95 -3.41
N CYS A 357 -21.53 -19.10 -4.55
CA CYS A 357 -22.86 -19.72 -4.65
C CYS A 357 -22.78 -21.25 -4.59
N ALA A 358 -21.73 -21.86 -5.18
CA ALA A 358 -21.53 -23.31 -5.19
C ALA A 358 -21.39 -23.91 -3.79
N GLY A 359 -20.74 -23.18 -2.88
CA GLY A 359 -20.53 -23.58 -1.50
C GLY A 359 -19.78 -24.91 -1.36
N TYR A 360 -19.90 -25.54 -0.20
CA TYR A 360 -19.22 -26.79 0.09
C TYR A 360 -20.07 -27.70 0.97
N VAL A 361 -19.82 -28.99 0.88
CA VAL A 361 -20.39 -30.01 1.76
C VAL A 361 -19.33 -31.06 2.08
N ASP A 362 -19.25 -31.43 3.36
CA ASP A 362 -18.41 -32.53 3.84
C ASP A 362 -19.30 -33.76 4.05
N GLN A 363 -19.11 -34.79 3.21
CA GLN A 363 -19.86 -36.04 3.30
C GLN A 363 -19.01 -37.16 3.91
N PRO A 364 -19.55 -37.96 4.85
CA PRO A 364 -18.86 -39.15 5.33
C PRO A 364 -18.78 -40.20 4.22
N ARG A 365 -17.61 -40.82 3.97
CA ARG A 365 -17.51 -41.94 3.01
C ARG A 365 -18.41 -43.10 3.45
N ALA A 366 -19.27 -43.57 2.56
CA ALA A 366 -20.25 -44.63 2.83
C ALA A 366 -19.64 -46.01 3.20
N ASN A 367 -18.35 -46.23 2.92
CA ASN A 367 -17.72 -47.55 3.02
C ASN A 367 -17.24 -47.95 4.43
N ASP A 368 -17.31 -47.07 5.44
CA ASP A 368 -16.92 -47.39 6.83
C ASP A 368 -18.05 -47.97 7.69
N SER A 369 -19.26 -48.14 7.13
CA SER A 369 -20.43 -48.59 7.91
C SER A 369 -20.60 -50.11 8.02
N ILE A 370 -19.70 -50.94 7.47
CA ILE A 370 -19.82 -52.41 7.57
C ILE A 370 -18.45 -53.09 7.72
N VAL A 371 -17.69 -52.81 8.78
CA VAL A 371 -16.73 -53.79 9.33
C VAL A 371 -16.65 -53.67 10.86
N ASN A 372 -17.36 -54.57 11.54
CA ASN A 372 -17.09 -55.15 12.86
C ASN A 372 -16.23 -54.37 13.87
N GLY A 373 -16.89 -53.68 14.79
CA GLY A 373 -16.75 -53.89 16.25
C GLY A 373 -15.43 -53.63 16.99
N LEU A 374 -14.27 -53.43 16.34
CA LEU A 374 -12.99 -53.23 17.03
C LEU A 374 -12.04 -52.38 16.18
N SER A 375 -12.16 -51.05 16.23
CA SER A 375 -11.04 -50.12 15.99
C SER A 375 -11.42 -48.68 16.37
N GLU A 376 -11.16 -48.29 17.62
CA GLU A 376 -11.04 -46.88 18.01
C GLU A 376 -9.67 -46.38 17.54
N SER A 377 -9.58 -45.81 16.32
CA SER A 377 -8.51 -44.88 15.83
C SER A 377 -8.22 -44.94 14.31
N ALA A 378 -9.17 -45.34 13.47
CA ALA A 378 -9.07 -45.10 12.02
C ALA A 378 -9.85 -43.82 11.65
N GLY A 379 -9.16 -42.79 11.16
CA GLY A 379 -9.74 -41.49 10.83
C GLY A 379 -10.89 -41.60 9.83
N ARG A 380 -12.07 -41.06 10.19
CA ARG A 380 -13.21 -40.96 9.28
C ARG A 380 -12.78 -40.26 8.01
N SER A 381 -12.79 -40.98 6.89
CA SER A 381 -12.46 -40.39 5.61
C SER A 381 -13.66 -39.58 5.11
N ILE A 382 -13.54 -38.26 5.17
CA ILE A 382 -14.54 -37.30 4.70
C ILE A 382 -14.28 -37.04 3.21
N MET A 383 -15.31 -37.03 2.38
CA MET A 383 -15.24 -36.51 1.01
C MET A 383 -15.90 -35.15 0.94
N SER A 384 -15.08 -34.17 0.62
CA SER A 384 -15.51 -32.80 0.37
C SER A 384 -15.93 -32.61 -1.09
N SER A 385 -17.07 -31.95 -1.32
CA SER A 385 -17.56 -31.61 -2.66
C SER A 385 -18.35 -30.29 -2.65
N PHE A 386 -18.76 -29.82 -3.83
CA PHE A 386 -19.62 -28.63 -3.96
C PHE A 386 -21.07 -28.95 -3.53
N MET A 387 -21.70 -28.02 -2.81
CA MET A 387 -23.10 -28.17 -2.36
C MET A 387 -24.08 -27.92 -3.51
N HIS A 388 -23.84 -26.89 -4.31
CA HIS A 388 -24.68 -26.50 -5.46
C HIS A 388 -23.93 -26.75 -6.77
N LEU A 389 -24.23 -27.89 -7.41
CA LEU A 389 -23.51 -28.37 -8.59
C LEU A 389 -23.68 -27.45 -9.81
N GLU A 390 -24.83 -26.81 -9.98
CA GLU A 390 -25.09 -25.91 -11.11
C GLU A 390 -24.15 -24.68 -11.10
N SER A 391 -23.98 -24.06 -9.93
CA SER A 391 -23.05 -22.95 -9.77
C SER A 391 -21.58 -23.38 -9.92
N ALA A 392 -21.24 -24.60 -9.48
CA ALA A 392 -19.92 -25.18 -9.76
C ALA A 392 -19.70 -25.44 -11.27
N GLN A 393 -20.74 -25.89 -11.99
CA GLN A 393 -20.71 -26.07 -13.45
C GLN A 393 -20.48 -24.75 -14.19
N ARG A 394 -21.19 -23.67 -13.79
CA ARG A 394 -20.97 -22.32 -14.35
C ARG A 394 -19.53 -21.86 -14.13
N ALA A 395 -19.00 -22.02 -12.91
CA ALA A 395 -17.61 -21.67 -12.60
C ALA A 395 -16.59 -22.49 -13.43
N ALA A 396 -16.77 -23.81 -13.54
CA ALA A 396 -15.88 -24.68 -14.31
C ALA A 396 -15.90 -24.34 -15.81
N HIS A 397 -17.09 -24.05 -16.36
CA HIS A 397 -17.24 -23.65 -17.75
C HIS A 397 -16.46 -22.35 -18.05
N LEU A 398 -16.59 -21.33 -17.17
CA LEU A 398 -15.86 -20.07 -17.33
C LEU A 398 -14.33 -20.22 -17.17
N LEU A 399 -13.88 -21.20 -16.39
CA LEU A 399 -12.46 -21.58 -16.29
C LEU A 399 -11.97 -22.42 -17.48
N GLY A 400 -12.87 -22.91 -18.33
CA GLY A 400 -12.54 -23.79 -19.44
C GLY A 400 -12.17 -25.22 -19.02
N CYS A 401 -12.67 -25.70 -17.87
CA CYS A 401 -12.39 -27.03 -17.35
C CYS A 401 -13.67 -27.83 -17.01
N SER A 402 -13.53 -29.13 -16.75
CA SER A 402 -14.65 -29.95 -16.27
C SER A 402 -14.88 -29.75 -14.77
N VAL A 403 -16.11 -29.98 -14.32
CA VAL A 403 -16.45 -29.87 -12.89
C VAL A 403 -15.71 -30.91 -12.05
N ASP A 404 -15.46 -32.10 -12.59
CA ASP A 404 -14.70 -33.14 -11.88
C ASP A 404 -13.25 -32.69 -11.65
N TYR A 405 -12.65 -32.04 -12.66
CA TYR A 405 -11.32 -31.45 -12.54
C TYR A 405 -11.31 -30.32 -11.52
N LEU A 406 -12.28 -29.40 -11.57
CA LEU A 406 -12.40 -28.31 -10.60
C LEU A 406 -12.59 -28.83 -9.17
N THR A 407 -13.45 -29.83 -8.98
CA THR A 407 -13.70 -30.45 -7.67
C THR A 407 -12.44 -31.09 -7.12
N THR A 408 -11.68 -31.78 -7.97
CA THR A 408 -10.38 -32.38 -7.60
C THR A 408 -9.34 -31.30 -7.28
N ALA A 409 -9.29 -30.22 -8.05
CA ALA A 409 -8.35 -29.12 -7.82
C ALA A 409 -8.61 -28.39 -6.49
N VAL A 410 -9.88 -28.21 -6.11
CA VAL A 410 -10.26 -27.52 -4.86
C VAL A 410 -10.16 -28.45 -3.66
N PHE A 411 -10.76 -29.65 -3.75
CA PHE A 411 -10.96 -30.53 -2.59
C PHE A 411 -10.02 -31.74 -2.53
N GLY A 412 -9.23 -32.01 -3.59
CA GLY A 412 -8.35 -33.18 -3.66
C GLY A 412 -7.37 -33.27 -2.49
N LEU A 413 -6.72 -32.16 -2.16
CA LEU A 413 -5.81 -32.07 -1.02
C LEU A 413 -6.52 -32.09 0.34
N ALA A 414 -7.79 -31.69 0.42
CA ALA A 414 -8.58 -31.71 1.65
C ALA A 414 -8.74 -33.16 2.14
N ASN A 415 -9.06 -34.04 1.20
CA ASN A 415 -9.27 -35.47 1.43
C ASN A 415 -7.99 -36.20 1.89
N GLU A 416 -6.80 -35.66 1.59
CA GLU A 416 -5.49 -36.26 1.92
C GLU A 416 -4.88 -35.68 3.21
N THR A 417 -5.03 -34.38 3.44
CA THR A 417 -4.34 -33.64 4.53
C THR A 417 -5.21 -33.37 5.75
N GLY A 418 -6.49 -33.77 5.73
CA GLY A 418 -7.44 -33.52 6.82
C GLY A 418 -7.88 -32.05 6.96
N ARG A 419 -7.66 -31.23 5.92
CA ARG A 419 -8.22 -29.86 5.85
C ARG A 419 -9.72 -29.91 5.65
N THR A 420 -10.44 -28.93 6.18
CA THR A 420 -11.89 -28.85 5.97
C THR A 420 -12.21 -28.43 4.52
N ALA A 421 -13.37 -28.83 4.00
CA ALA A 421 -13.83 -28.36 2.69
C ALA A 421 -13.90 -26.82 2.62
N SER A 422 -14.31 -26.21 3.73
CA SER A 422 -14.34 -24.75 3.89
C SER A 422 -12.97 -24.14 3.61
N ASP A 423 -11.93 -24.59 4.29
CA ASP A 423 -10.59 -24.01 4.17
C ASP A 423 -10.01 -24.19 2.78
N SER A 424 -10.28 -25.34 2.14
CA SER A 424 -9.89 -25.62 0.76
C SER A 424 -10.58 -24.68 -0.25
N LEU A 425 -11.91 -24.53 -0.16
CA LEU A 425 -12.64 -23.61 -1.02
C LEU A 425 -12.17 -22.17 -0.82
N ARG A 426 -12.01 -21.75 0.45
CA ARG A 426 -11.54 -20.41 0.79
C ARG A 426 -10.15 -20.15 0.23
N GLY A 427 -9.21 -21.06 0.45
CA GLY A 427 -7.84 -20.94 -0.03
C GLY A 427 -7.75 -20.82 -1.56
N PHE A 428 -8.54 -21.61 -2.29
CA PHE A 428 -8.63 -21.53 -3.75
C PHE A 428 -9.15 -20.17 -4.21
N VAL A 429 -10.26 -19.70 -3.63
CA VAL A 429 -10.88 -18.41 -3.99
C VAL A 429 -9.96 -17.23 -3.65
N GLN A 430 -9.28 -17.27 -2.50
CA GLN A 430 -8.28 -16.27 -2.12
C GLN A 430 -7.10 -16.23 -3.10
N GLY A 431 -6.67 -17.40 -3.61
CA GLY A 431 -5.64 -17.48 -4.65
C GLY A 431 -6.11 -16.90 -5.98
N LEU A 432 -7.33 -17.25 -6.41
CA LEU A 432 -7.92 -16.74 -7.65
C LEU A 432 -8.09 -15.21 -7.62
N TYR A 433 -8.52 -14.66 -6.48
CA TYR A 433 -8.64 -13.21 -6.31
C TYR A 433 -7.28 -12.51 -6.31
N GLN A 434 -6.26 -13.10 -5.66
CA GLN A 434 -4.89 -12.60 -5.72
C GLN A 434 -4.40 -12.53 -7.18
N THR A 435 -4.56 -13.61 -7.95
CA THR A 435 -4.21 -13.64 -9.37
C THR A 435 -4.97 -12.57 -10.17
N THR A 436 -6.24 -12.35 -9.87
CA THR A 436 -7.04 -11.29 -10.51
C THR A 436 -6.45 -9.91 -10.26
N VAL A 437 -6.09 -9.59 -9.00
CA VAL A 437 -5.45 -8.32 -8.63
C VAL A 437 -4.06 -8.18 -9.27
N ASP A 438 -3.28 -9.26 -9.34
CA ASP A 438 -1.96 -9.25 -9.97
C ASP A 438 -2.04 -8.99 -11.48
N ILE A 439 -3.05 -9.53 -12.17
CA ILE A 439 -3.32 -9.24 -13.58
C ILE A 439 -3.64 -7.76 -13.77
N VAL A 440 -4.53 -7.19 -12.93
CA VAL A 440 -4.86 -5.75 -12.98
C VAL A 440 -3.60 -4.91 -12.78
N LEU A 441 -2.76 -5.22 -11.79
CA LEU A 441 -1.49 -4.52 -11.56
C LEU A 441 -0.53 -4.64 -12.73
N MET A 442 -0.41 -5.82 -13.33
CA MET A 442 0.44 -6.07 -14.49
C MET A 442 -0.01 -5.21 -15.67
N LEU A 443 -1.31 -5.13 -15.94
CA LEU A 443 -1.87 -4.28 -17.00
C LEU A 443 -1.64 -2.78 -16.71
N ILE A 444 -1.89 -2.32 -15.47
CA ILE A 444 -1.60 -0.95 -15.04
C ILE A 444 -0.14 -0.60 -15.31
N ASN A 445 0.79 -1.44 -14.85
CA ASN A 445 2.23 -1.19 -14.99
C ASN A 445 2.65 -1.25 -16.47
N ARG A 446 2.15 -2.20 -17.26
CA ARG A 446 2.37 -2.25 -18.72
C ARG A 446 1.98 -0.94 -19.41
N CYS A 447 0.89 -0.33 -18.97
CA CYS A 447 0.35 0.90 -19.55
C CYS A 447 1.03 2.18 -19.04
N LEU A 448 1.68 2.15 -17.87
CA LEU A 448 2.27 3.34 -17.22
C LEU A 448 3.80 3.34 -17.20
N SER A 449 4.45 2.19 -17.40
CA SER A 449 5.89 2.08 -17.60
C SER A 449 6.27 2.41 -19.05
N SER A 450 7.45 2.99 -19.24
CA SER A 450 8.05 3.16 -20.57
C SER A 450 8.42 1.79 -21.15
N ASP A 451 8.04 1.51 -22.41
CA ASP A 451 8.44 0.28 -23.09
C ASP A 451 9.96 0.22 -23.19
N SER A 452 10.59 -0.68 -22.43
CA SER A 452 11.98 -1.10 -22.69
C SER A 452 12.09 -2.01 -23.92
N SER A 453 10.96 -2.39 -24.53
CA SER A 453 10.85 -3.46 -25.53
C SER A 453 10.63 -3.03 -26.97
N THR A 454 10.52 -1.74 -27.29
CA THR A 454 10.58 -1.31 -28.71
C THR A 454 12.02 -1.19 -29.16
N THR A 455 12.51 -2.30 -29.69
CA THR A 455 13.70 -2.49 -30.51
C THR A 455 14.02 -1.32 -31.44
N VAL A 456 14.91 -0.42 -31.01
CA VAL A 456 15.90 0.25 -31.87
C VAL A 456 17.18 0.38 -31.03
N SER A 457 18.19 -0.41 -31.37
CA SER A 457 19.61 -0.32 -30.97
C SER A 457 19.96 0.35 -29.63
N ASN A 458 20.48 -0.48 -28.71
CA ASN A 458 21.38 -0.09 -27.61
C ASN A 458 22.30 1.07 -27.99
N GLU A 459 22.00 2.27 -27.49
CA GLU A 459 22.93 3.38 -27.17
C GLU A 459 22.19 4.65 -26.68
N HIS A 460 20.87 4.78 -26.91
CA HIS A 460 20.14 6.04 -26.65
C HIS A 460 18.92 5.94 -25.70
N ASN A 461 18.76 4.85 -24.94
CA ASN A 461 17.75 4.85 -23.87
C ASN A 461 18.24 5.77 -22.74
N PRO A 462 17.48 6.82 -22.36
CA PRO A 462 17.90 7.70 -21.29
C PRO A 462 18.06 6.90 -19.99
N SER A 463 19.25 6.95 -19.40
CA SER A 463 19.49 6.30 -18.12
C SER A 463 18.62 6.94 -17.03
N VAL A 464 18.01 6.11 -16.19
CA VAL A 464 17.31 6.59 -15.00
C VAL A 464 18.36 7.18 -14.06
N CYS A 465 18.24 8.47 -13.77
CA CYS A 465 19.22 9.21 -12.95
C CYS A 465 18.75 9.39 -11.50
N ALA A 466 17.43 9.32 -11.27
CA ALA A 466 16.82 9.46 -9.96
C ALA A 466 15.56 8.60 -9.83
N GLN A 467 15.26 8.21 -8.59
CA GLN A 467 14.10 7.40 -8.24
C GLN A 467 13.45 7.92 -6.96
N LEU A 468 12.13 7.99 -6.94
CA LEU A 468 11.34 8.31 -5.74
C LEU A 468 10.43 7.14 -5.38
N LEU A 469 10.54 6.67 -4.14
CA LEU A 469 9.63 5.68 -3.58
C LEU A 469 8.58 6.36 -2.70
N LEU A 470 7.30 6.24 -3.06
CA LEU A 470 6.18 6.67 -2.22
C LEU A 470 5.50 5.45 -1.61
N CYS A 471 5.42 5.43 -0.27
CA CYS A 471 4.80 4.36 0.50
C CYS A 471 3.45 4.82 1.09
N ASP A 472 2.38 4.14 0.70
CA ASP A 472 1.01 4.30 1.23
C ASP A 472 0.57 2.99 1.92
N PRO A 473 0.86 2.83 3.22
CA PRO A 473 0.45 1.65 3.97
C PRO A 473 -1.06 1.64 4.23
N ALA A 474 -1.62 0.44 4.33
CA ALA A 474 -2.96 0.26 4.90
C ALA A 474 -3.02 0.90 6.29
N GLY A 475 -4.10 1.62 6.58
CA GLY A 475 -4.23 2.34 7.84
C GLY A 475 -4.26 1.38 9.03
N LEU A 476 -3.64 1.80 10.14
CA LEU A 476 -3.64 1.03 11.38
C LEU A 476 -5.08 0.67 11.77
N GLN A 477 -5.31 -0.63 11.96
CA GLN A 477 -6.62 -1.19 12.26
C GLN A 477 -6.69 -1.43 13.77
N ALA A 478 -7.59 -0.72 14.45
CA ALA A 478 -7.93 -1.03 15.82
C ALA A 478 -9.09 -2.04 15.79
N PRO A 479 -8.88 -3.32 16.17
CA PRO A 479 -10.00 -4.22 16.39
C PRO A 479 -10.90 -3.61 17.46
N SER A 480 -12.21 -3.60 17.24
CA SER A 480 -13.14 -2.96 18.17
C SER A 480 -13.06 -3.69 19.52
N PRO A 481 -12.80 -2.99 20.64
CA PRO A 481 -12.91 -3.61 21.95
C PRO A 481 -14.38 -3.99 22.13
N GLY A 482 -14.66 -5.29 22.18
CA GLY A 482 -16.02 -5.79 22.29
C GLY A 482 -16.77 -5.09 23.41
N SER A 483 -17.95 -4.55 23.10
CA SER A 483 -18.91 -4.24 24.14
C SER A 483 -19.14 -5.52 24.94
N HIS A 484 -18.87 -5.50 26.24
CA HIS A 484 -19.25 -6.56 27.17
C HIS A 484 -20.78 -6.61 27.30
N ASN A 485 -21.49 -6.95 26.22
CA ASN A 485 -22.89 -7.32 26.28
C ASN A 485 -22.98 -8.83 26.40
N SER A 486 -23.52 -9.24 27.55
CA SER A 486 -23.70 -10.59 28.06
C SER A 486 -24.72 -11.44 27.28
N SER A 487 -24.73 -11.38 25.95
CA SER A 487 -25.49 -12.30 25.10
C SER A 487 -24.55 -13.32 24.46
N ARG A 488 -24.63 -14.57 24.92
CA ARG A 488 -23.80 -15.74 24.56
C ARG A 488 -23.90 -16.23 23.10
N SER A 489 -24.10 -15.37 22.10
CA SER A 489 -24.30 -15.84 20.70
C SER A 489 -23.66 -15.04 19.58
N ALA A 490 -22.84 -14.02 19.84
CA ALA A 490 -22.04 -13.38 18.80
C ALA A 490 -20.61 -13.21 19.30
N GLN A 491 -19.70 -14.04 18.81
CA GLN A 491 -18.26 -13.86 19.04
C GLN A 491 -17.88 -12.51 18.40
N SER A 492 -17.48 -11.53 19.20
CA SER A 492 -16.86 -10.31 18.69
C SER A 492 -15.72 -10.68 17.73
N PRO A 493 -15.51 -9.98 16.61
CA PRO A 493 -14.45 -10.33 15.68
C PRO A 493 -13.09 -10.17 16.40
N LEU A 494 -12.45 -11.31 16.69
CA LEU A 494 -11.06 -11.34 17.16
C LEU A 494 -10.16 -10.75 16.07
N ALA A 495 -9.08 -10.09 16.46
CA ALA A 495 -8.07 -9.59 15.52
C ALA A 495 -7.50 -10.75 14.69
N THR A 496 -7.47 -10.59 13.37
CA THR A 496 -6.99 -11.63 12.45
C THR A 496 -5.46 -11.59 12.32
N TYR A 497 -4.87 -12.65 11.77
CA TYR A 497 -3.45 -12.66 11.41
C TYR A 497 -3.10 -11.53 10.43
N SER A 498 -4.01 -11.19 9.50
CA SER A 498 -3.79 -10.08 8.58
C SER A 498 -3.73 -8.74 9.31
N ASP A 499 -4.57 -8.53 10.33
CA ASP A 499 -4.52 -7.32 11.15
C ASP A 499 -3.20 -7.21 11.91
N LEU A 500 -2.70 -8.32 12.44
CA LEU A 500 -1.39 -8.38 13.09
C LEU A 500 -0.27 -7.98 12.12
N VAL A 501 -0.24 -8.54 10.91
CA VAL A 501 0.78 -8.25 9.90
C VAL A 501 0.75 -6.77 9.48
N ILE A 502 -0.43 -6.22 9.21
CA ILE A 502 -0.61 -4.81 8.82
C ILE A 502 -0.22 -3.88 9.96
N ASN A 503 -0.63 -4.17 11.20
CA ASN A 503 -0.29 -3.35 12.35
C ASN A 503 1.20 -3.43 12.68
N TYR A 504 1.82 -4.61 12.57
CA TYR A 504 3.26 -4.77 12.72
C TYR A 504 4.05 -3.97 11.68
N ALA A 505 3.62 -3.98 10.41
CA ALA A 505 4.24 -3.16 9.37
C ALA A 505 4.14 -1.65 9.69
N ASN A 506 2.99 -1.19 10.18
CA ASN A 506 2.82 0.19 10.63
C ASN A 506 3.71 0.53 11.83
N GLU A 507 3.86 -0.37 12.80
CA GLU A 507 4.76 -0.21 13.93
C GLU A 507 6.22 -0.11 13.48
N ARG A 508 6.65 -0.95 12.53
CA ARG A 508 8.01 -0.91 11.96
C ARG A 508 8.27 0.38 11.18
N LEU A 509 7.28 0.90 10.45
CA LEU A 509 7.37 2.22 9.84
C LEU A 509 7.50 3.34 10.90
N GLY A 510 6.78 3.22 12.02
CA GLY A 510 6.92 4.12 13.16
C GLY A 510 8.32 4.04 13.80
N HIS A 511 8.87 2.84 13.94
CA HIS A 511 10.23 2.63 14.44
C HIS A 511 11.27 3.25 13.49
N LEU A 512 11.15 3.01 12.18
CA LEU A 512 12.01 3.60 11.17
C LEU A 512 11.96 5.13 11.22
N PHE A 513 10.77 5.72 11.40
CA PHE A 513 10.64 7.16 11.60
C PHE A 513 11.41 7.65 12.84
N HIS A 514 11.36 6.89 13.94
CA HIS A 514 12.07 7.23 15.17
C HIS A 514 13.60 7.13 15.01
N GLU A 515 14.09 6.06 14.36
CA GLU A 515 15.51 5.85 14.05
C GLU A 515 16.03 6.89 13.06
N THR A 516 15.29 7.22 12.01
CA THR A 516 15.72 8.21 11.02
C THR A 516 15.58 9.65 11.53
N GLY A 517 14.55 9.93 12.34
CA GLY A 517 14.29 11.26 12.90
C GLY A 517 15.22 11.62 14.06
N LEU A 518 15.44 10.70 15.00
CA LEU A 518 16.27 10.93 16.20
C LEU A 518 17.61 10.20 16.13
N GLY A 519 17.63 8.99 15.58
CA GLY A 519 18.81 8.12 15.50
C GLY A 519 19.85 8.56 14.47
N LEU A 520 19.49 9.05 13.28
CA LEU A 520 20.49 9.54 12.30
C LEU A 520 21.25 10.80 12.79
N ILE A 521 20.66 11.58 13.68
CA ILE A 521 21.36 12.68 14.36
C ILE A 521 22.40 12.11 15.34
N HIS A 522 22.10 10.97 15.97
CA HIS A 522 23.00 10.26 16.89
C HIS A 522 24.06 9.41 16.18
N CYS A 523 23.73 8.74 15.07
CA CYS A 523 24.64 7.91 14.25
C CYS A 523 25.58 8.75 13.38
N ARG A 524 25.27 10.04 13.12
CA ARG A 524 26.30 10.99 12.64
C ARG A 524 27.34 11.32 13.70
N MET A 525 27.09 11.02 14.98
CA MET A 525 27.98 11.30 16.11
C MET A 525 28.71 10.06 16.65
N LYS A 526 28.28 8.83 16.31
CA LYS A 526 28.93 7.57 16.69
C LYS A 526 28.75 6.51 15.62
N GLU A 527 29.79 5.72 15.38
CA GLU A 527 29.78 4.57 14.46
C GLU A 527 28.57 3.65 14.70
N PRO A 528 27.98 3.09 13.62
CA PRO A 528 26.81 2.24 13.73
C PRO A 528 27.18 0.93 14.41
N ILE A 529 26.69 0.72 15.63
CA ILE A 529 26.61 -0.61 16.21
C ILE A 529 25.38 -1.27 15.58
N MET A 530 25.62 -2.13 14.59
CA MET A 530 24.61 -3.07 14.11
C MET A 530 24.41 -4.10 15.21
N ASP A 531 23.39 -3.92 16.05
CA ASP A 531 22.96 -4.99 16.94
C ASP A 531 22.45 -6.15 16.06
N SER A 532 23.22 -7.22 16.02
CA SER A 532 22.85 -8.46 15.34
C SER A 532 21.56 -9.00 15.97
N ILE A 533 20.45 -8.91 15.24
CA ILE A 533 19.16 -9.50 15.63
C ILE A 533 19.33 -11.02 15.61
N THR A 534 19.72 -11.57 16.76
CA THR A 534 19.98 -13.02 16.95
C THR A 534 18.90 -13.70 17.78
N SER A 535 17.81 -13.00 18.13
CA SER A 535 16.61 -13.64 18.67
C SER A 535 15.66 -14.03 17.53
N PRO A 536 15.12 -15.27 17.52
CA PRO A 536 14.07 -15.63 16.59
C PRO A 536 12.83 -14.78 16.86
N GLY A 537 12.55 -13.83 15.97
CA GLY A 537 11.37 -12.98 16.08
C GLY A 537 10.06 -13.77 15.97
N LEU A 538 8.95 -13.16 16.42
CA LEU A 538 7.59 -13.72 16.35
C LEU A 538 7.28 -14.39 15.00
N PHE A 539 7.68 -13.78 13.88
CA PHE A 539 7.42 -14.32 12.54
C PHE A 539 8.20 -15.60 12.24
N TRP A 540 9.44 -15.73 12.73
CA TRP A 540 10.21 -16.97 12.61
C TRP A 540 9.55 -18.10 13.40
N LEU A 541 9.03 -17.81 14.59
CA LEU A 541 8.29 -18.78 15.41
C LEU A 541 6.98 -19.22 14.75
N ILE A 542 6.29 -18.30 14.08
CA ILE A 542 5.08 -18.59 13.31
C ILE A 542 5.42 -19.48 12.11
N GLU A 543 6.51 -19.23 11.39
CA GLU A 543 6.95 -20.03 10.25
C GLU A 543 7.42 -21.45 10.67
N GLU A 544 8.22 -21.54 11.73
CA GLU A 544 8.61 -22.82 12.35
C GLU A 544 7.39 -23.61 12.84
N ALA A 545 6.36 -22.93 13.33
CA ALA A 545 5.15 -23.59 13.78
C ALA A 545 4.20 -23.97 12.63
N ALA A 546 4.16 -23.19 11.56
CA ALA A 546 3.42 -23.54 10.35
C ALA A 546 3.94 -24.86 9.75
N SER A 547 5.26 -25.09 9.81
CA SER A 547 5.85 -26.36 9.39
C SER A 547 5.59 -27.53 10.35
N SER A 548 5.27 -27.27 11.62
CA SER A 548 5.00 -28.31 12.63
C SER A 548 3.52 -28.51 12.99
N GLY A 549 2.60 -27.69 12.46
CA GLY A 549 1.15 -27.89 12.52
C GLY A 549 0.48 -27.67 13.89
N SER A 550 1.19 -27.18 14.91
CA SER A 550 0.64 -26.99 16.27
C SER A 550 0.68 -25.54 16.72
N PHE A 551 -0.49 -24.89 16.69
CA PHE A 551 -0.65 -23.49 17.14
C PHE A 551 -0.46 -23.34 18.67
N GLU A 552 -0.80 -24.37 19.45
CA GLU A 552 -0.59 -24.39 20.91
C GLU A 552 0.89 -24.26 21.29
N ARG A 553 1.78 -24.80 20.45
CA ARG A 553 3.23 -24.70 20.62
C ARG A 553 3.72 -23.26 20.44
N ILE A 554 3.10 -22.49 19.55
CA ILE A 554 3.39 -21.05 19.35
C ILE A 554 3.02 -20.29 20.61
N HIS A 555 1.80 -20.47 21.11
CA HIS A 555 1.33 -19.75 22.29
C HIS A 555 2.22 -20.03 23.50
N LYS A 556 2.63 -21.29 23.69
CA LYS A 556 3.56 -21.67 24.76
C LYS A 556 4.94 -21.01 24.58
N LYS A 557 5.57 -21.13 23.39
CA LYS A 557 6.87 -20.50 23.11
C LYS A 557 6.83 -18.98 23.26
N LEU A 558 5.74 -18.32 22.82
CA LEU A 558 5.56 -16.88 22.95
C LEU A 558 5.37 -16.46 24.39
N ASN A 559 4.60 -17.20 25.17
CA ASN A 559 4.45 -16.92 26.60
C ASN A 559 5.80 -17.10 27.31
N ASP A 560 6.57 -18.15 26.99
CA ASP A 560 7.91 -18.36 27.56
C ASP A 560 8.86 -17.20 27.21
N ILE A 561 8.87 -16.72 25.95
CA ILE A 561 9.67 -15.56 25.52
C ILE A 561 9.21 -14.29 26.24
N TYR A 562 7.91 -14.02 26.28
CA TYR A 562 7.36 -12.85 26.96
C TYR A 562 7.67 -12.84 28.46
N GLN A 563 7.55 -13.99 29.14
CA GLN A 563 7.92 -14.12 30.54
C GLN A 563 9.43 -13.92 30.73
N ASN A 564 10.26 -14.42 29.81
CA ASN A 564 11.71 -14.20 29.85
C ASN A 564 12.09 -12.73 29.63
N GLU A 565 11.45 -12.01 28.70
CA GLU A 565 11.63 -10.57 28.48
C GLU A 565 11.15 -9.73 29.67
N ARG A 566 10.01 -10.12 30.26
CA ARG A 566 9.47 -9.50 31.47
C ARG A 566 10.38 -9.71 32.69
N ASN A 567 11.05 -10.86 32.76
CA ASN A 567 11.98 -11.19 33.84
C ASN A 567 13.40 -10.62 33.59
N SER A 568 13.78 -10.38 32.34
CA SER A 568 15.10 -9.83 31.96
C SER A 568 15.15 -8.31 31.94
N THR A 569 14.01 -7.61 32.02
CA THR A 569 13.97 -6.16 32.25
C THR A 569 14.16 -5.87 33.75
N PRO A 570 15.34 -5.39 34.20
CA PRO A 570 15.52 -5.07 35.60
C PRO A 570 14.64 -3.87 35.95
N ASN A 571 13.89 -3.97 37.05
CA ASN A 571 13.18 -2.92 37.78
C ASN A 571 13.70 -1.48 37.51
N ARG A 572 13.34 -0.86 36.38
CA ARG A 572 13.39 0.60 36.20
C ARG A 572 12.13 1.17 36.83
N GLY A 573 12.06 1.05 38.15
CA GLY A 573 10.85 1.35 38.90
C GLY A 573 11.04 1.41 40.40
N LYS A 574 12.25 1.68 40.92
CA LYS A 574 12.48 2.15 42.30
C LYS A 574 13.77 2.98 42.39
N SER A 575 13.80 4.17 41.77
CA SER A 575 14.68 5.28 42.20
C SER A 575 14.31 6.59 41.50
N ARG A 576 13.25 7.22 42.02
CA ARG A 576 13.21 8.63 42.46
C ARG A 576 11.73 9.01 42.65
N GLN A 577 11.36 9.07 43.93
CA GLN A 577 10.19 9.79 44.44
C GLN A 577 10.31 11.27 44.12
#